data_AF-A0A9E4CFT9-F1
#
_entry.id   AF-A0A9E4CFT9-F1
#
_cell.length_a   1.000
_cell.length_b   1.000
_cell.length_c   1.000
_cell.angle_alpha   90.00
_cell.angle_beta   90.00
_cell.angle_gamma   90.00
#
_symmetry.space_group_name_H-M   'P 1'
#
loop_
_entity.id
_entity.type
_entity.pdbx_description
1 polymer ?
#
loop_
_entity_poly.entity_id
_entity_poly.type
_entity_poly.pdbx_seq_one_letter_code
_entity_poly.pdbx_strand_id
1 'polypeptide(L)'
;MKRLGVLTSGGDAPGMNAALRAVVRTALELGAEVYAIFEGYQGMIDGGNRIRQFSWDDVGGILHKGGTIIGSARCQAFRTVDGRQQAVYNLLQQEIDALVVIGGDGSLTGADLLRREWQDHVNALVENGQVATAVADRHRYLNIAGLVGSIDNDMLGTDMTIGADTALNRITDAIDAITSTAASHQRAFVVEVMGRHCGYLALMGALASGADFAIIPENPPHGDDWEEKMCQILRDGRAMGRRDSIVVIAEGAVDRKGNPLTCHYIKQVLEEKMGEDVRVTVLGHVQRGGSPTSYDRIMATLVGQAAAKFVLEATAETAPCLVGIKNNRIHLAPLMECVNTNQEINNAIKALDFEKAYRLRGPAFRASFEILRTLVRAVPHPPKPEQRQLRIAILNAGAPAPGMNATIRAAVRLGVDRGHQPVGIYRGFRGLINNQL
;
A
#
# COMPACT_ATOMS: atom_id res chain seq x y z
N MET A 1 17.72 21.80 -23.97
CA MET A 1 16.45 21.67 -23.25
C MET A 1 16.42 20.28 -22.63
N LYS A 2 15.98 20.10 -21.38
CA LYS A 2 15.92 18.76 -20.76
C LYS A 2 14.67 18.01 -21.23
N ARG A 3 14.78 16.70 -21.43
CA ARG A 3 13.66 15.83 -21.81
C ARG A 3 13.45 14.76 -20.75
N LEU A 4 12.22 14.68 -20.26
CA LEU A 4 11.81 13.77 -19.19
C LEU A 4 10.89 12.69 -19.72
N GLY A 5 11.28 11.43 -19.56
CA GLY A 5 10.41 10.28 -19.75
C GLY A 5 9.60 9.99 -18.48
N VAL A 6 8.33 9.60 -18.63
CA VAL A 6 7.51 9.09 -17.53
C VAL A 6 6.78 7.83 -17.95
N LEU A 7 6.83 6.79 -17.11
CA LEU A 7 6.08 5.55 -17.32
C LEU A 7 5.35 5.08 -16.07
N THR A 8 4.26 4.34 -16.28
CA THR A 8 3.66 3.48 -15.26
C THR A 8 3.99 2.02 -15.56
N SER A 9 4.40 1.27 -14.54
CA SER A 9 4.82 -0.13 -14.69
C SER A 9 4.37 -0.97 -13.50
N GLY A 10 4.11 -2.26 -13.75
CA GLY A 10 3.58 -3.17 -12.74
C GLY A 10 2.05 -3.14 -12.66
N GLY A 11 1.49 -3.66 -11.57
CA GLY A 11 0.04 -3.63 -11.35
C GLY A 11 -0.42 -2.20 -11.10
N ASP A 12 -1.52 -1.79 -11.73
CA ASP A 12 -2.08 -0.47 -11.55
C ASP A 12 -2.59 -0.24 -10.12
N ALA A 13 -2.61 1.03 -9.71
CA ALA A 13 -3.09 1.47 -8.42
C ALA A 13 -3.82 2.82 -8.56
N PRO A 14 -4.94 3.04 -7.85
CA PRO A 14 -5.65 4.31 -7.89
C PRO A 14 -4.75 5.47 -7.46
N GLY A 15 -4.62 6.49 -8.30
CA GLY A 15 -3.77 7.66 -8.04
C GLY A 15 -2.51 7.74 -8.90
N MET A 16 -2.17 6.69 -9.66
CA MET A 16 -1.09 6.76 -10.66
C MET A 16 -1.30 7.91 -11.66
N ASN A 17 -2.53 8.15 -12.10
CA ASN A 17 -2.88 9.30 -12.95
C ASN A 17 -2.64 10.66 -12.28
N ALA A 18 -2.82 10.75 -10.95
CA ALA A 18 -2.55 11.98 -10.20
C ALA A 18 -1.05 12.26 -10.11
N ALA A 19 -0.23 11.23 -9.88
CA ALA A 19 1.23 11.32 -9.94
C ALA A 19 1.71 11.68 -11.35
N LEU A 20 1.26 10.97 -12.39
CA LEU A 20 1.58 11.26 -13.79
C LEU A 20 1.26 12.72 -14.15
N ARG A 21 0.05 13.18 -13.81
CA ARG A 21 -0.37 14.57 -14.04
C ARG A 21 0.56 15.57 -13.37
N ALA A 22 0.96 15.32 -12.13
CA ALA A 22 1.84 16.22 -11.39
C ALA A 22 3.25 16.24 -11.99
N VAL A 23 3.80 15.08 -12.37
CA VAL A 23 5.10 14.97 -13.03
C VAL A 23 5.10 15.78 -14.33
N VAL A 24 4.11 15.55 -15.19
CA VAL A 24 4.00 16.24 -16.49
C VAL A 24 3.89 17.74 -16.31
N ARG A 25 2.96 18.23 -15.48
CA ARG A 25 2.75 19.67 -15.29
C ARG A 25 3.95 20.37 -14.67
N THR A 26 4.58 19.74 -13.68
CA THR A 26 5.76 20.31 -13.02
C THR A 26 6.95 20.38 -13.97
N ALA A 27 7.19 19.32 -14.76
CA ALA A 27 8.30 19.31 -15.70
C ALA A 27 8.11 20.34 -16.83
N LEU A 28 6.89 20.49 -17.35
CA LEU A 28 6.55 21.53 -18.32
C LEU A 28 6.73 22.94 -17.73
N GLU A 29 6.30 23.16 -16.49
CA GLU A 29 6.49 24.44 -15.77
C GLU A 29 7.98 24.79 -15.60
N LEU A 30 8.83 23.78 -15.38
CA LEU A 30 10.29 23.93 -15.29
C LEU A 30 10.99 24.03 -16.66
N GLY A 31 10.23 24.10 -17.76
CA GLY A 31 10.76 24.26 -19.12
C GLY A 31 11.37 23.00 -19.73
N ALA A 32 11.05 21.81 -19.19
CA ALA A 32 11.42 20.54 -19.79
C ALA A 32 10.35 20.07 -20.79
N GLU A 33 10.74 19.28 -21.80
CA GLU A 33 9.79 18.52 -22.61
C GLU A 33 9.50 17.19 -21.91
N VAL A 34 8.25 16.73 -21.96
CA VAL A 34 7.84 15.50 -21.28
C VAL A 34 7.36 14.48 -22.29
N TYR A 35 7.81 13.24 -22.12
CA TYR A 35 7.45 12.10 -22.95
C TYR A 35 6.79 11.02 -22.10
N ALA A 36 5.53 10.72 -22.40
CA ALA A 36 4.84 9.58 -21.82
C ALA A 36 5.24 8.31 -22.57
N ILE A 37 5.65 7.30 -21.80
CA ILE A 37 6.00 5.97 -22.29
C ILE A 37 4.83 5.04 -21.97
N PHE A 38 4.11 4.64 -23.02
CA PHE A 38 2.91 3.84 -22.91
C PHE A 38 3.23 2.36 -22.62
N GLU A 39 2.34 1.64 -21.94
CA GLU A 39 2.48 0.21 -21.63
C GLU A 39 3.76 -0.15 -20.86
N GLY A 40 4.28 0.81 -20.08
CA GLY A 40 5.45 0.61 -19.22
C GLY A 40 6.72 0.26 -20.00
N TYR A 41 7.48 -0.72 -19.51
CA TYR A 41 8.73 -1.13 -20.16
C TYR A 41 8.51 -1.72 -21.56
N GLN A 42 7.34 -2.28 -21.85
CA GLN A 42 7.06 -2.80 -23.17
C GLN A 42 7.09 -1.68 -24.21
N GLY A 43 6.38 -0.58 -23.96
CA GLY A 43 6.41 0.54 -24.91
C GLY A 43 7.74 1.28 -24.94
N MET A 44 8.55 1.20 -23.87
CA MET A 44 9.93 1.67 -23.90
C MET A 44 10.78 0.88 -24.92
N ILE A 45 10.58 -0.43 -25.02
CA ILE A 45 11.25 -1.30 -26.01
C ILE A 45 10.65 -1.14 -27.41
N ASP A 46 9.33 -0.99 -27.51
CA ASP A 46 8.65 -0.85 -28.80
C ASP A 46 9.01 0.49 -29.49
N GLY A 47 9.24 1.55 -28.70
CA GLY A 47 9.60 2.87 -29.23
C GLY A 47 8.50 3.50 -30.08
N GLY A 48 8.88 4.43 -30.95
CA GLY A 48 7.98 5.10 -31.90
C GLY A 48 6.75 5.69 -31.23
N ASN A 49 5.55 5.28 -31.67
CA ASN A 49 4.26 5.78 -31.15
C ASN A 49 3.98 5.41 -29.68
N ARG A 50 4.82 4.58 -29.05
CA ARG A 50 4.73 4.27 -27.61
C ARG A 50 5.47 5.29 -26.74
N ILE A 51 6.33 6.12 -27.30
CA ILE A 51 7.01 7.22 -26.58
C ILE A 51 6.52 8.53 -27.18
N ARG A 52 5.58 9.19 -26.52
CA ARG A 52 4.88 10.36 -27.05
C ARG A 52 5.11 11.59 -26.21
N GLN A 53 5.45 12.69 -26.86
CA GLN A 53 5.52 13.98 -26.19
C GLN A 53 4.13 14.35 -25.66
N PHE A 54 4.08 14.75 -24.39
CA PHE A 54 2.89 15.24 -23.71
C PHE A 54 2.95 16.77 -23.57
N SER A 55 1.81 17.38 -23.78
CA SER A 55 1.49 18.77 -23.51
C SER A 55 0.74 18.93 -22.19
N TRP A 56 0.43 20.17 -21.82
CA TRP A 56 -0.32 20.48 -20.61
C TRP A 56 -1.73 19.85 -20.57
N ASP A 57 -2.35 19.71 -21.73
CA ASP A 57 -3.73 19.27 -21.89
C ASP A 57 -3.87 17.74 -21.91
N ASP A 58 -2.81 17.00 -22.27
CA ASP A 58 -2.80 15.52 -22.29
C ASP A 58 -3.06 14.90 -20.90
N VAL A 59 -2.79 15.66 -19.83
CA VAL A 59 -3.08 15.29 -18.44
C VAL A 59 -4.23 16.08 -17.83
N GLY A 60 -5.06 16.71 -18.67
CA GLY A 60 -6.31 17.33 -18.29
C GLY A 60 -7.37 16.30 -17.87
N GLY A 61 -8.09 16.57 -16.77
CA GLY A 61 -9.24 15.74 -16.38
C GLY A 61 -8.94 14.30 -15.93
N ILE A 62 -7.68 13.93 -15.67
CA ILE A 62 -7.31 12.55 -15.28
C ILE A 62 -7.22 12.33 -13.77
N LEU A 63 -7.31 13.39 -12.95
CA LEU A 63 -7.07 13.32 -11.49
C LEU A 63 -7.99 12.31 -10.76
N HIS A 64 -9.22 12.14 -11.23
CA HIS A 64 -10.22 11.24 -10.63
C HIS A 64 -10.31 9.87 -11.31
N LYS A 65 -9.53 9.65 -12.38
CA LYS A 65 -9.58 8.39 -13.13
C LYS A 65 -8.75 7.32 -12.41
N GLY A 66 -9.35 6.14 -12.24
CA GLY A 66 -8.65 4.95 -11.78
C GLY A 66 -7.61 4.45 -12.79
N GLY A 67 -6.80 3.48 -12.38
CA GLY A 67 -5.74 2.90 -13.22
C GLY A 67 -4.70 3.92 -13.69
N THR A 68 -4.19 3.71 -14.91
CA THR A 68 -3.23 4.58 -15.59
C THR A 68 -3.65 4.85 -17.03
N ILE A 69 -3.67 6.12 -17.45
CA ILE A 69 -4.03 6.51 -18.84
C ILE A 69 -2.94 6.19 -19.86
N ILE A 70 -1.72 5.90 -19.41
CA ILE A 70 -0.61 5.51 -20.28
C ILE A 70 -0.40 3.98 -20.28
N GLY A 71 -1.26 3.22 -19.60
CA GLY A 71 -1.19 1.76 -19.59
C GLY A 71 -0.01 1.20 -18.79
N SER A 72 0.02 -0.11 -18.63
CA SER A 72 1.10 -0.84 -17.97
C SER A 72 1.06 -2.28 -18.43
N ALA A 73 2.12 -2.74 -19.09
CA ALA A 73 2.22 -4.12 -19.57
C ALA A 73 3.37 -4.86 -18.88
N ARG A 74 3.20 -6.18 -18.71
CA ARG A 74 4.29 -7.06 -18.33
C ARG A 74 5.28 -7.12 -19.50
N CYS A 75 6.57 -6.97 -19.21
CA CYS A 75 7.61 -6.99 -20.23
C CYS A 75 8.68 -8.05 -19.89
N GLN A 76 8.64 -9.20 -20.57
CA GLN A 76 9.69 -10.23 -20.41
C GLN A 76 10.98 -9.82 -21.12
N ALA A 77 10.87 -9.16 -22.28
CA ALA A 77 12.03 -8.70 -23.05
C ALA A 77 12.94 -7.76 -22.24
N PHE A 78 12.38 -6.93 -21.35
CA PHE A 78 13.18 -6.04 -20.50
C PHE A 78 14.09 -6.79 -19.50
N ARG A 79 13.86 -8.10 -19.28
CA ARG A 79 14.76 -8.93 -18.47
C ARG A 79 16.03 -9.32 -19.21
N THR A 80 16.05 -9.25 -20.54
CA THR A 80 17.24 -9.53 -21.34
C THR A 80 18.08 -8.27 -21.54
N VAL A 81 19.38 -8.45 -21.75
CA VAL A 81 20.31 -7.34 -22.07
C VAL A 81 19.87 -6.66 -23.37
N ASP A 82 19.55 -7.43 -24.41
CA ASP A 82 19.10 -6.91 -25.71
C ASP A 82 17.83 -6.05 -25.59
N GLY A 83 16.86 -6.48 -24.78
CA GLY A 83 15.65 -5.70 -24.56
C GLY A 83 15.93 -4.38 -23.86
N ARG A 84 16.86 -4.35 -22.89
CA ARG A 84 17.29 -3.10 -22.25
C ARG A 84 18.10 -2.22 -23.20
N GLN A 85 18.99 -2.79 -24.01
CA GLN A 85 19.72 -2.04 -25.05
C GLN A 85 18.75 -1.39 -26.05
N GLN A 86 17.71 -2.11 -26.48
CA GLN A 86 16.67 -1.57 -27.35
C GLN A 86 15.88 -0.42 -26.68
N ALA A 87 15.58 -0.55 -25.38
CA ALA A 87 14.96 0.52 -24.60
C ALA A 87 15.86 1.77 -24.53
N VAL A 88 17.16 1.60 -24.25
CA VAL A 88 18.14 2.72 -24.25
C VAL A 88 18.19 3.39 -25.62
N TYR A 89 18.24 2.60 -26.70
CA TYR A 89 18.22 3.12 -28.06
C TYR A 89 17.01 4.04 -28.29
N ASN A 90 15.80 3.57 -27.94
CA ASN A 90 14.57 4.35 -28.15
C ASN A 90 14.52 5.63 -27.29
N LEU A 91 15.04 5.58 -26.06
CA LEU A 91 15.16 6.78 -25.21
C LEU A 91 16.11 7.79 -25.84
N LEU A 92 17.26 7.35 -26.36
CA LEU A 92 18.24 8.21 -27.04
C LEU A 92 17.72 8.79 -28.36
N GLN A 93 16.85 8.08 -29.09
CA GLN A 93 16.19 8.65 -30.28
C GLN A 93 15.33 9.87 -29.95
N GLN A 94 14.82 9.93 -28.71
CA GLN A 94 14.10 11.08 -28.19
C GLN A 94 14.99 11.98 -27.31
N GLU A 95 16.29 11.71 -27.18
CA GLU A 95 17.23 12.42 -26.29
C GLU A 95 16.73 12.49 -24.83
N ILE A 96 16.13 11.40 -24.33
CA ILE A 96 15.64 11.26 -22.96
C ILE A 96 16.73 10.62 -22.08
N ASP A 97 17.14 11.33 -21.03
CA ASP A 97 18.12 10.89 -20.03
C ASP A 97 17.65 11.14 -18.58
N ALA A 98 16.40 11.60 -18.40
CA ALA A 98 15.73 11.72 -17.12
C ALA A 98 14.43 10.91 -17.13
N LEU A 99 14.24 10.04 -16.14
CA LEU A 99 13.12 9.10 -16.10
C LEU A 99 12.41 9.14 -14.75
N VAL A 100 11.09 9.29 -14.79
CA VAL A 100 10.22 9.05 -13.63
C VAL A 100 9.48 7.73 -13.81
N VAL A 101 9.63 6.83 -12.85
CA VAL A 101 9.00 5.50 -12.88
C VAL A 101 7.96 5.40 -11.79
N ILE A 102 6.69 5.25 -12.17
CA ILE A 102 5.57 5.07 -11.25
C ILE A 102 5.20 3.58 -11.25
N GLY A 103 5.47 2.86 -10.16
CA GLY A 103 5.20 1.43 -10.12
C GLY A 103 5.52 0.76 -8.81
N GLY A 104 5.44 -0.57 -8.79
CA GLY A 104 5.82 -1.37 -7.62
C GLY A 104 7.32 -1.65 -7.53
N ASP A 105 7.70 -2.38 -6.49
CA ASP A 105 9.09 -2.82 -6.21
C ASP A 105 9.85 -3.37 -7.42
N GLY A 106 9.23 -4.30 -8.17
CA GLY A 106 9.86 -4.91 -9.35
C GLY A 106 10.13 -3.91 -10.47
N SER A 107 9.26 -2.92 -10.66
CA SER A 107 9.48 -1.86 -11.64
C SER A 107 10.62 -0.95 -11.23
N LEU A 108 10.68 -0.56 -9.95
CA LEU A 108 11.75 0.27 -9.42
C LEU A 108 13.12 -0.43 -9.47
N THR A 109 13.14 -1.74 -9.22
CA THR A 109 14.34 -2.58 -9.39
C THR A 109 14.81 -2.58 -10.84
N GLY A 110 13.89 -2.74 -11.80
CA GLY A 110 14.21 -2.70 -13.23
C GLY A 110 14.75 -1.35 -13.69
N ALA A 111 14.24 -0.27 -13.11
CA ALA A 111 14.71 1.09 -13.37
C ALA A 111 16.18 1.27 -12.93
N ASP A 112 16.50 0.85 -11.70
CA ASP A 112 17.87 0.90 -11.19
C ASP A 112 18.84 0.06 -12.02
N LEU A 113 18.43 -1.15 -12.43
CA LEU A 113 19.23 -2.01 -13.31
C LEU A 113 19.54 -1.32 -14.64
N LEU A 114 18.53 -0.73 -15.30
CA LEU A 114 18.72 0.01 -16.55
C LEU A 114 19.71 1.17 -16.38
N ARG A 115 19.63 1.91 -15.26
CA ARG A 115 20.58 2.99 -14.97
C ARG A 115 22.01 2.47 -14.80
N ARG A 116 22.21 1.39 -14.05
CA ARG A 116 23.56 0.84 -13.80
C ARG A 116 24.23 0.41 -15.10
N GLU A 117 23.47 -0.23 -15.98
CA GLU A 117 23.95 -0.70 -17.28
C GLU A 117 23.92 0.38 -18.38
N TRP A 118 23.46 1.61 -18.07
CA TRP A 118 23.19 2.63 -19.07
C TRP A 118 24.39 2.90 -19.97
N GLN A 119 25.56 3.16 -19.39
CA GLN A 119 26.76 3.50 -20.15
C GLN A 119 27.24 2.34 -21.04
N ASP A 120 27.09 1.10 -20.57
CA ASP A 120 27.45 -0.09 -21.35
C ASP A 120 26.56 -0.20 -22.59
N HIS A 121 25.25 0.00 -22.42
CA HIS A 121 24.29 0.03 -23.53
C HIS A 121 24.57 1.18 -24.51
N VAL A 122 24.86 2.38 -23.99
CA VAL A 122 25.20 3.55 -24.83
C VAL A 122 26.45 3.27 -25.67
N ASN A 123 27.50 2.70 -25.06
CA ASN A 123 28.74 2.37 -25.76
C ASN A 123 28.49 1.33 -26.85
N ALA A 124 27.77 0.25 -26.54
CA ALA A 124 27.42 -0.79 -27.51
C ALA A 124 26.63 -0.23 -28.70
N LEU A 125 25.69 0.69 -28.45
CA LEU A 125 24.91 1.34 -29.52
C LEU A 125 25.76 2.25 -30.43
N VAL A 126 26.79 2.89 -29.89
CA VAL A 126 27.76 3.67 -30.68
C VAL A 126 28.65 2.75 -31.51
N GLU A 127 29.17 1.68 -30.91
CA GLU A 127 30.00 0.68 -31.59
C GLU A 127 29.26 0.00 -32.75
N ASN A 128 27.97 -0.28 -32.55
CA ASN A 128 27.10 -0.85 -33.59
C ASN A 128 26.66 0.18 -34.65
N GLY A 129 27.07 1.45 -34.55
CA GLY A 129 26.69 2.52 -35.47
C GLY A 129 25.21 2.91 -35.41
N GLN A 130 24.49 2.51 -34.35
CA GLN A 130 23.06 2.80 -34.18
C GLN A 130 22.81 4.19 -33.59
N VAL A 131 23.77 4.72 -32.82
CA VAL A 131 23.69 6.04 -32.18
C VAL A 131 24.95 6.85 -32.51
N ALA A 132 24.77 8.12 -32.88
CA ALA A 132 25.89 9.03 -33.11
C ALA A 132 26.63 9.37 -31.80
N THR A 133 27.96 9.42 -31.85
CA THR A 133 28.81 9.74 -30.69
C THR A 133 28.40 11.05 -30.00
N ALA A 134 28.01 12.07 -30.77
CA ALA A 134 27.56 13.35 -30.22
C ALA A 134 26.27 13.24 -29.38
N VAL A 135 25.38 12.29 -29.68
CA VAL A 135 24.17 12.01 -28.88
C VAL A 135 24.57 11.26 -27.60
N ALA A 136 25.40 10.22 -27.74
CA ALA A 136 25.93 9.46 -26.59
C ALA A 136 26.67 10.36 -25.59
N ASP A 137 27.46 11.32 -26.07
CA ASP A 137 28.21 12.26 -25.23
C ASP A 137 27.30 13.21 -24.43
N ARG A 138 26.13 13.58 -24.97
CA ARG A 138 25.16 14.41 -24.25
C ARG A 138 24.38 13.63 -23.20
N HIS A 139 24.21 12.32 -23.40
CA HIS A 139 23.35 11.46 -22.58
C HIS A 139 24.13 10.33 -21.91
N ARG A 140 25.25 10.65 -21.27
CA ARG A 140 26.15 9.67 -20.64
C ARG A 140 25.57 9.00 -19.38
N TYR A 141 24.57 9.58 -18.76
CA TYR A 141 23.98 9.03 -17.53
C TYR A 141 22.46 9.14 -17.57
N LEU A 142 21.80 8.18 -16.91
CA LEU A 142 20.36 8.15 -16.72
C LEU A 142 20.01 8.56 -15.29
N ASN A 143 19.22 9.64 -15.17
CA ASN A 143 18.67 10.06 -13.89
C ASN A 143 17.30 9.43 -13.65
N ILE A 144 17.06 8.93 -12.43
CA ILE A 144 15.84 8.21 -12.09
C ILE A 144 15.23 8.74 -10.79
N ALA A 145 13.93 9.00 -10.82
CA ALA A 145 13.08 9.13 -9.65
C ALA A 145 12.01 8.04 -9.65
N GLY A 146 11.91 7.29 -8.56
CA GLY A 146 10.92 6.25 -8.33
C GLY A 146 9.73 6.76 -7.53
N LEU A 147 8.52 6.43 -7.98
CA LEU A 147 7.27 6.65 -7.27
C LEU A 147 6.58 5.31 -7.04
N VAL A 148 6.17 5.03 -5.81
CA VAL A 148 5.59 3.73 -5.48
C VAL A 148 4.08 3.73 -5.74
N GLY A 149 3.68 3.18 -6.88
CA GLY A 149 2.29 2.87 -7.21
C GLY A 149 1.97 1.43 -6.86
N SER A 150 1.34 1.22 -5.70
CA SER A 150 0.98 -0.10 -5.18
C SER A 150 -0.17 0.03 -4.19
N ILE A 151 -1.12 -0.90 -4.24
CA ILE A 151 -2.15 -1.00 -3.20
C ILE A 151 -1.65 -1.72 -1.94
N ASP A 152 -0.57 -2.50 -2.07
CA ASP A 152 -0.13 -3.47 -1.07
C ASP A 152 0.48 -2.78 0.18
N ASN A 153 0.89 -1.51 0.05
CA ASN A 153 1.67 -0.74 1.03
C ASN A 153 2.88 -1.50 1.58
N ASP A 154 3.58 -2.20 0.68
CA ASP A 154 4.66 -3.13 1.01
C ASP A 154 6.06 -2.52 0.87
N MET A 155 6.18 -1.29 0.37
CA MET A 155 7.45 -0.65 0.08
C MET A 155 7.96 0.23 1.22
N LEU A 156 9.17 -0.07 1.68
CA LEU A 156 9.86 0.73 2.71
C LEU A 156 10.37 2.04 2.10
N GLY A 157 10.56 3.07 2.93
CA GLY A 157 10.93 4.42 2.47
C GLY A 157 9.73 5.37 2.25
N THR A 158 8.50 4.86 2.34
CA THR A 158 7.28 5.67 2.39
C THR A 158 6.31 5.09 3.43
N ASP A 159 5.56 5.95 4.12
CA ASP A 159 4.52 5.54 5.08
C ASP A 159 3.25 5.04 4.36
N MET A 160 3.01 5.53 3.15
CA MET A 160 1.90 5.13 2.29
C MET A 160 2.34 5.05 0.83
N THR A 161 1.99 3.98 0.14
CA THR A 161 2.12 3.85 -1.32
C THR A 161 0.89 4.41 -2.03
N ILE A 162 1.07 4.90 -3.27
CA ILE A 162 -0.04 5.45 -4.07
C ILE A 162 -1.03 4.33 -4.37
N GLY A 163 -2.26 4.50 -3.88
CA GLY A 163 -3.39 3.59 -4.08
C GLY A 163 -3.75 2.74 -2.86
N ALA A 164 -2.90 2.71 -1.83
CA ALA A 164 -3.16 1.91 -0.62
C ALA A 164 -4.38 2.43 0.16
N ASP A 165 -4.54 3.75 0.29
CA ASP A 165 -5.71 4.34 0.96
C ASP A 165 -7.00 4.05 0.19
N THR A 166 -6.96 4.15 -1.14
CA THR A 166 -8.11 3.81 -1.99
C THR A 166 -8.49 2.35 -1.87
N ALA A 167 -7.52 1.44 -1.92
CA ALA A 167 -7.76 0.01 -1.74
C ALA A 167 -8.36 -0.29 -0.35
N LEU A 168 -7.84 0.35 0.69
CA LEU A 168 -8.39 0.25 2.04
C LEU A 168 -9.85 0.71 2.10
N ASN A 169 -10.20 1.83 1.45
CA ASN A 169 -11.59 2.27 1.36
C ASN A 169 -12.48 1.27 0.61
N ARG A 170 -11.98 0.62 -0.45
CA ARG A 170 -12.74 -0.44 -1.15
C ARG A 170 -12.98 -1.66 -0.26
N ILE A 171 -11.99 -2.03 0.56
CA ILE A 171 -12.11 -3.12 1.54
C ILE A 171 -13.16 -2.77 2.60
N THR A 172 -13.07 -1.57 3.19
CA THR A 172 -14.01 -1.12 4.22
C THR A 172 -15.44 -1.05 3.67
N ASP A 173 -15.65 -0.45 2.49
CA ASP A 173 -16.97 -0.39 1.84
C ASP A 173 -17.56 -1.80 1.62
N ALA A 174 -16.73 -2.75 1.18
CA ALA A 174 -17.16 -4.12 0.94
C ALA A 174 -17.52 -4.85 2.25
N ILE A 175 -16.71 -4.68 3.29
CA ILE A 175 -16.99 -5.28 4.60
C ILE A 175 -18.26 -4.67 5.19
N ASP A 176 -18.44 -3.35 5.15
CA ASP A 176 -19.66 -2.69 5.64
C ASP A 176 -20.92 -3.19 4.92
N ALA A 177 -20.85 -3.40 3.61
CA ALA A 177 -21.92 -4.00 2.84
C ALA A 177 -22.22 -5.45 3.29
N ILE A 178 -21.18 -6.25 3.54
CA ILE A 178 -21.30 -7.63 4.05
C ILE A 178 -21.90 -7.65 5.46
N THR A 179 -21.45 -6.79 6.36
CA THR A 179 -21.93 -6.68 7.75
C THR A 179 -23.45 -6.50 7.81
N SER A 180 -24.02 -5.69 6.89
CA SER A 180 -25.48 -5.46 6.85
C SER A 180 -26.30 -6.75 6.64
N THR A 181 -25.82 -7.67 5.78
CA THR A 181 -26.47 -8.96 5.55
C THR A 181 -26.04 -10.01 6.58
N ALA A 182 -24.81 -9.94 7.09
CA ALA A 182 -24.29 -10.87 8.07
C ALA A 182 -25.07 -10.78 9.39
N ALA A 183 -25.31 -9.55 9.88
CA ALA A 183 -26.07 -9.29 11.10
C ALA A 183 -27.54 -9.76 11.01
N SER A 184 -28.11 -9.78 9.79
CA SER A 184 -29.49 -10.21 9.54
C SER A 184 -29.67 -11.72 9.66
N HIS A 185 -28.66 -12.51 9.27
CA HIS A 185 -28.70 -13.98 9.27
C HIS A 185 -27.84 -14.62 10.37
N GLN A 186 -27.21 -13.81 11.22
CA GLN A 186 -26.24 -14.23 12.22
C GLN A 186 -25.11 -15.11 11.68
N ARG A 187 -24.61 -14.80 10.49
CA ARG A 187 -23.58 -15.60 9.79
C ARG A 187 -22.16 -15.16 10.13
N ALA A 188 -21.22 -16.06 9.87
CA ALA A 188 -19.80 -15.73 9.83
C ALA A 188 -19.34 -15.52 8.38
N PHE A 189 -18.41 -14.58 8.18
CA PHE A 189 -17.81 -14.29 6.88
C PHE A 189 -16.29 -14.34 6.96
N VAL A 190 -15.67 -14.97 5.96
CA VAL A 190 -14.24 -14.91 5.70
C VAL A 190 -14.03 -14.03 4.46
N VAL A 191 -13.37 -12.90 4.65
CA VAL A 191 -13.12 -11.90 3.60
C VAL A 191 -11.64 -11.96 3.20
N GLU A 192 -11.38 -12.41 1.98
CA GLU A 192 -10.03 -12.43 1.42
C GLU A 192 -9.69 -11.09 0.75
N VAL A 193 -8.58 -10.49 1.17
CA VAL A 193 -8.11 -9.19 0.70
C VAL A 193 -6.74 -9.31 0.02
N MET A 194 -6.48 -8.42 -0.93
CA MET A 194 -5.20 -8.35 -1.62
C MET A 194 -4.10 -7.81 -0.71
N GLY A 195 -2.84 -7.93 -1.14
CA GLY A 195 -1.68 -7.37 -0.44
C GLY A 195 -0.37 -8.08 -0.78
N ARG A 196 -0.38 -9.03 -1.72
CA ARG A 196 0.71 -9.93 -2.08
C ARG A 196 1.27 -10.66 -0.86
N HIS A 197 2.41 -10.21 -0.35
CA HIS A 197 3.08 -10.77 0.83
C HIS A 197 3.06 -9.79 2.01
N CYS A 198 2.17 -8.79 1.96
CA CYS A 198 1.96 -7.80 2.99
C CYS A 198 0.55 -7.90 3.57
N GLY A 199 0.46 -7.92 4.89
CA GLY A 199 -0.79 -7.91 5.63
C GLY A 199 -1.36 -6.52 5.88
N TYR A 200 -0.80 -5.45 5.33
CA TYR A 200 -1.23 -4.08 5.64
C TYR A 200 -2.71 -3.86 5.37
N LEU A 201 -3.18 -4.25 4.18
CA LEU A 201 -4.59 -4.11 3.81
C LEU A 201 -5.52 -4.96 4.68
N ALA A 202 -5.13 -6.18 5.03
CA ALA A 202 -5.89 -7.04 5.93
C ALA A 202 -5.96 -6.47 7.35
N LEU A 203 -4.83 -6.03 7.89
CA LEU A 203 -4.72 -5.43 9.21
C LEU A 203 -5.53 -4.14 9.31
N MET A 204 -5.26 -3.18 8.42
CA MET A 204 -5.95 -1.89 8.44
C MET A 204 -7.42 -2.01 8.07
N GLY A 205 -7.76 -2.90 7.13
CA GLY A 205 -9.14 -3.20 6.75
C GLY A 205 -9.93 -3.78 7.92
N ALA A 206 -9.35 -4.72 8.66
CA ALA A 206 -9.95 -5.26 9.88
C ALA A 206 -10.12 -4.19 10.96
N LEU A 207 -9.09 -3.35 11.16
CA LEU A 207 -9.14 -2.26 12.14
C LEU A 207 -10.22 -1.22 11.80
N ALA A 208 -10.35 -0.86 10.52
CA ALA A 208 -11.31 0.13 10.04
C ALA A 208 -12.76 -0.36 10.04
N SER A 209 -12.98 -1.61 9.63
CA SER A 209 -14.32 -2.23 9.57
C SER A 209 -14.79 -2.78 10.92
N GLY A 210 -13.89 -2.92 11.89
CA GLY A 210 -14.20 -3.56 13.17
C GLY A 210 -14.35 -5.07 13.09
N ALA A 211 -13.71 -5.71 12.10
CA ALA A 211 -13.66 -7.16 11.97
C ALA A 211 -13.12 -7.84 13.24
N ASP A 212 -13.55 -9.08 13.47
CA ASP A 212 -13.30 -9.82 14.71
C ASP A 212 -11.96 -10.55 14.72
N PHE A 213 -11.36 -10.76 13.54
CA PHE A 213 -10.04 -11.37 13.44
C PHE A 213 -9.34 -10.96 12.14
N ALA A 214 -8.01 -10.89 12.16
CA ALA A 214 -7.21 -10.69 10.97
C ALA A 214 -6.07 -11.71 10.90
N ILE A 215 -5.84 -12.27 9.72
CA ILE A 215 -4.74 -13.21 9.45
C ILE A 215 -3.79 -12.56 8.45
N ILE A 216 -2.55 -12.35 8.88
CA ILE A 216 -1.51 -11.65 8.12
C ILE A 216 -0.24 -12.50 8.00
N PRO A 217 0.52 -12.39 6.90
CA PRO A 217 1.76 -13.14 6.72
C PRO A 217 2.89 -12.72 7.67
N GLU A 218 2.89 -11.48 8.16
CA GLU A 218 3.94 -11.00 9.06
C GLU A 218 3.81 -11.55 10.48
N ASN A 219 2.60 -11.94 10.90
CA ASN A 219 2.36 -12.56 12.19
C ASN A 219 1.39 -13.75 12.03
N PRO A 220 1.85 -14.90 11.51
CA PRO A 220 1.04 -16.10 11.41
C PRO A 220 0.51 -16.52 12.78
N PRO A 221 -0.72 -17.07 12.84
CA PRO A 221 -1.30 -17.60 14.07
C PRO A 221 -0.34 -18.55 14.81
N HIS A 222 -0.30 -18.45 16.14
CA HIS A 222 0.66 -19.15 17.00
C HIS A 222 0.03 -20.32 17.78
N GLY A 223 0.80 -21.40 17.93
CA GLY A 223 0.43 -22.61 18.68
C GLY A 223 -0.36 -23.59 17.84
N ASP A 224 -0.28 -24.88 18.15
CA ASP A 224 -1.00 -25.93 17.40
C ASP A 224 -2.53 -25.84 17.57
N ASP A 225 -3.00 -25.09 18.57
CA ASP A 225 -4.39 -24.85 18.93
C ASP A 225 -4.92 -23.50 18.42
N TRP A 226 -4.21 -22.82 17.50
CA TRP A 226 -4.57 -21.47 17.05
C TRP A 226 -5.98 -21.39 16.44
N GLU A 227 -6.43 -22.45 15.78
CA GLU A 227 -7.77 -22.57 15.21
C GLU A 227 -8.85 -22.53 16.29
N GLU A 228 -8.61 -23.26 17.38
CA GLU A 228 -9.52 -23.28 18.52
C GLU A 228 -9.53 -21.93 19.23
N LYS A 229 -8.36 -21.30 19.39
CA LYS A 229 -8.25 -19.95 19.93
C LYS A 229 -9.01 -18.92 19.10
N MET A 230 -8.90 -18.99 17.76
CA MET A 230 -9.66 -18.13 16.86
C MET A 230 -11.17 -18.35 17.05
N CYS A 231 -11.63 -19.60 17.01
CA CYS A 231 -13.04 -19.94 17.22
C CYS A 231 -13.53 -19.45 18.59
N GLN A 232 -12.74 -19.63 19.65
CA GLN A 232 -13.08 -19.16 20.99
C GLN A 232 -13.26 -17.65 21.05
N ILE A 233 -12.36 -16.87 20.42
CA ILE A 233 -12.49 -15.41 20.35
C ILE A 233 -13.82 -15.00 19.70
N LEU A 234 -14.23 -15.70 18.64
CA LEU A 234 -15.50 -15.44 17.96
C LEU A 234 -16.71 -15.86 18.81
N ARG A 235 -16.67 -17.03 19.47
CA ARG A 235 -17.73 -17.48 20.40
C ARG A 235 -17.94 -16.50 21.52
N ASP A 236 -16.86 -16.05 22.16
CA ASP A 236 -16.92 -15.08 23.25
C ASP A 236 -17.50 -13.74 22.76
N GLY A 237 -17.12 -13.32 21.53
CA GLY A 237 -17.70 -12.16 20.88
C GLY A 237 -19.22 -12.26 20.71
N ARG A 238 -19.72 -13.40 20.25
CA ARG A 238 -21.17 -13.66 20.11
C ARG A 238 -21.87 -13.72 21.47
N ALA A 239 -21.27 -14.35 22.47
CA ALA A 239 -21.81 -14.42 23.83
C ALA A 239 -21.98 -13.01 24.45
N MET A 240 -21.15 -12.05 24.05
CA MET A 240 -21.27 -10.64 24.43
C MET A 240 -22.25 -9.82 23.59
N GLY A 241 -22.96 -10.45 22.66
CA GLY A 241 -24.00 -9.83 21.83
C GLY A 241 -23.59 -9.41 20.43
N ARG A 242 -22.41 -9.78 19.92
CA ARG A 242 -22.09 -9.61 18.49
C ARG A 242 -23.02 -10.48 17.65
N ARG A 243 -23.63 -9.89 16.62
CA ARG A 243 -24.63 -10.58 15.79
C ARG A 243 -24.00 -11.34 14.63
N ASP A 244 -22.79 -11.01 14.25
CA ASP A 244 -22.04 -11.57 13.14
C ASP A 244 -20.55 -11.70 13.51
N SER A 245 -19.82 -12.47 12.70
CA SER A 245 -18.39 -12.71 12.86
C SER A 245 -17.70 -12.47 11.53
N ILE A 246 -16.71 -11.57 11.48
CA ILE A 246 -15.96 -11.25 10.26
C ILE A 246 -14.48 -11.55 10.50
N VAL A 247 -13.93 -12.45 9.68
CA VAL A 247 -12.51 -12.76 9.64
C VAL A 247 -11.92 -12.23 8.35
N VAL A 248 -10.94 -11.34 8.45
CA VAL A 248 -10.20 -10.81 7.30
C VAL A 248 -8.92 -11.61 7.12
N ILE A 249 -8.66 -12.10 5.92
CA ILE A 249 -7.45 -12.85 5.60
C ILE A 249 -6.72 -12.22 4.42
N ALA A 250 -5.41 -11.98 4.58
CA ALA A 250 -4.56 -11.55 3.48
C ALA A 250 -4.36 -12.70 2.48
N GLU A 251 -4.35 -12.40 1.18
CA GLU A 251 -4.10 -13.40 0.12
C GLU A 251 -2.76 -14.14 0.27
N GLY A 252 -1.78 -13.50 0.91
CA GLY A 252 -0.47 -14.08 1.21
C GLY A 252 -0.36 -14.76 2.57
N ALA A 253 -1.46 -14.97 3.29
CA ALA A 253 -1.44 -15.57 4.62
C ALA A 253 -0.82 -16.98 4.61
N VAL A 254 0.00 -17.26 5.62
CA VAL A 254 0.65 -18.55 5.84
C VAL A 254 0.54 -18.94 7.31
N ASP A 255 0.70 -20.23 7.60
CA ASP A 255 0.92 -20.72 8.96
C ASP A 255 2.40 -20.59 9.37
N ARG A 256 2.72 -20.96 10.63
CA ARG A 256 4.09 -20.94 11.14
C ARG A 256 5.03 -21.96 10.49
N LYS A 257 4.51 -22.91 9.73
CA LYS A 257 5.26 -23.92 8.96
C LYS A 257 5.46 -23.49 7.50
N GLY A 258 4.92 -22.34 7.11
CA GLY A 258 5.01 -21.80 5.74
C GLY A 258 3.93 -22.34 4.80
N ASN A 259 2.95 -23.10 5.30
CA ASN A 259 1.84 -23.57 4.48
C ASN A 259 0.87 -22.41 4.20
N PRO A 260 0.40 -22.23 2.96
CA PRO A 260 -0.60 -21.21 2.64
C PRO A 260 -1.90 -21.43 3.43
N LEU A 261 -2.41 -20.38 4.06
CA LEU A 261 -3.73 -20.36 4.68
C LEU A 261 -4.73 -19.75 3.70
N THR A 262 -5.69 -20.55 3.24
CA THR A 262 -6.72 -20.08 2.29
C THR A 262 -7.99 -19.65 3.03
N CYS A 263 -8.76 -18.74 2.43
CA CYS A 263 -10.07 -18.36 2.98
C CYS A 263 -11.04 -19.57 3.11
N HIS A 264 -10.93 -20.56 2.22
CA HIS A 264 -11.72 -21.80 2.26
C HIS A 264 -11.31 -22.71 3.43
N TYR A 265 -10.02 -22.76 3.76
CA TYR A 265 -9.55 -23.47 4.94
C TYR A 265 -10.10 -22.84 6.22
N ILE A 266 -10.03 -21.50 6.33
CA ILE A 266 -10.62 -20.78 7.47
C ILE A 266 -12.13 -21.02 7.55
N LYS A 267 -12.83 -21.02 6.42
CA LYS A 267 -14.26 -21.36 6.36
C LYS A 267 -14.51 -22.75 6.94
N GLN A 268 -13.77 -23.77 6.49
CA GLN A 268 -13.91 -25.14 7.00
C GLN A 268 -13.70 -25.22 8.51
N VAL A 269 -12.63 -24.60 9.02
CA VAL A 269 -12.33 -24.55 10.46
C VAL A 269 -13.50 -23.94 11.24
N LEU A 270 -14.06 -22.84 10.75
CA LEU A 270 -15.19 -22.18 11.39
C LEU A 270 -16.47 -23.03 11.33
N GLU A 271 -16.78 -23.67 10.20
CA GLU A 271 -17.96 -24.55 10.07
C GLU A 271 -17.86 -25.76 11.02
N GLU A 272 -16.71 -26.43 11.06
CA GLU A 272 -16.49 -27.63 11.88
C GLU A 272 -16.50 -27.33 13.38
N LYS A 273 -15.84 -26.24 13.81
CA LYS A 273 -15.67 -25.93 15.23
C LYS A 273 -16.81 -25.09 15.79
N MET A 274 -17.39 -24.18 15.01
CA MET A 274 -18.46 -23.29 15.49
C MET A 274 -19.86 -23.86 15.21
N GLY A 275 -20.01 -24.73 14.21
CA GLY A 275 -21.32 -25.20 13.76
C GLY A 275 -22.17 -24.11 13.10
N GLU A 276 -21.54 -23.07 12.54
CA GLU A 276 -22.20 -21.90 11.93
C GLU A 276 -22.17 -21.97 10.39
N ASP A 277 -23.13 -21.31 9.71
CA ASP A 277 -23.07 -21.09 8.26
C ASP A 277 -22.04 -20.00 7.94
N VAL A 278 -20.93 -20.39 7.30
CA VAL A 278 -19.81 -19.51 6.99
C VAL A 278 -19.76 -19.22 5.50
N ARG A 279 -19.62 -17.95 5.13
CA ARG A 279 -19.49 -17.52 3.72
C ARG A 279 -18.12 -16.96 3.44
N VAL A 280 -17.60 -17.23 2.26
CA VAL A 280 -16.33 -16.68 1.76
C VAL A 280 -16.66 -15.57 0.78
N THR A 281 -15.95 -14.44 0.91
CA THR A 281 -15.96 -13.39 -0.11
C THR A 281 -14.51 -13.05 -0.48
N VAL A 282 -14.15 -13.33 -1.72
CA VAL A 282 -12.86 -12.90 -2.28
C VAL A 282 -13.10 -11.58 -3.01
N LEU A 283 -12.60 -10.47 -2.45
CA LEU A 283 -12.84 -9.15 -3.03
C LEU A 283 -12.17 -9.01 -4.41
N GLY A 284 -10.97 -9.57 -4.56
CA GLY A 284 -10.21 -9.52 -5.81
C GLY A 284 -9.98 -8.08 -6.30
N HIS A 285 -10.09 -7.87 -7.61
CA HIS A 285 -9.63 -6.66 -8.28
C HIS A 285 -10.48 -5.40 -8.02
N VAL A 286 -11.63 -5.51 -7.32
CA VAL A 286 -12.38 -4.33 -6.88
C VAL A 286 -11.52 -3.41 -5.98
N GLN A 287 -10.48 -3.98 -5.35
CA GLN A 287 -9.50 -3.27 -4.53
C GLN A 287 -8.49 -2.45 -5.35
N ARG A 288 -8.28 -2.77 -6.63
CA ARG A 288 -7.41 -2.01 -7.56
C ARG A 288 -8.17 -0.97 -8.38
N GLY A 289 -9.44 -1.23 -8.63
CA GLY A 289 -10.29 -0.38 -9.45
C GLY A 289 -10.88 0.83 -8.71
N GLY A 290 -11.62 1.64 -9.46
CA GLY A 290 -12.34 2.79 -8.93
C GLY A 290 -11.53 4.10 -8.95
N SER A 291 -12.23 5.19 -8.66
CA SER A 291 -11.60 6.51 -8.55
C SER A 291 -10.74 6.59 -7.28
N PRO A 292 -9.55 7.20 -7.34
CA PRO A 292 -8.74 7.39 -6.14
C PRO A 292 -9.47 8.26 -5.11
N THR A 293 -9.20 7.98 -3.83
CA THR A 293 -9.67 8.80 -2.71
C THR A 293 -9.04 10.19 -2.75
N SER A 294 -9.55 11.11 -1.92
CA SER A 294 -8.95 12.42 -1.75
C SER A 294 -7.49 12.33 -1.30
N TYR A 295 -7.18 11.38 -0.39
CA TYR A 295 -5.83 11.15 0.09
C TYR A 295 -4.88 10.76 -1.04
N ASP A 296 -5.19 9.70 -1.81
CA ASP A 296 -4.31 9.25 -2.89
C ASP A 296 -4.16 10.31 -3.98
N ARG A 297 -5.21 11.08 -4.30
CA ARG A 297 -5.10 12.21 -5.25
C ARG A 297 -4.11 13.27 -4.78
N ILE A 298 -4.22 13.69 -3.52
CA ILE A 298 -3.39 14.75 -2.94
C ILE A 298 -1.96 14.25 -2.79
N MET A 299 -1.78 13.11 -2.12
CA MET A 299 -0.46 12.53 -1.86
C MET A 299 0.29 12.26 -3.15
N ALA A 300 -0.33 11.57 -4.13
CA ALA A 300 0.29 11.29 -5.43
C ALA A 300 0.67 12.57 -6.19
N THR A 301 -0.14 13.63 -6.09
CA THR A 301 0.18 14.93 -6.69
C THR A 301 1.43 15.54 -6.06
N LEU A 302 1.55 15.49 -4.73
CA LEU A 302 2.69 16.06 -4.01
C LEU A 302 3.98 15.29 -4.32
N VAL A 303 3.96 13.96 -4.27
CA VAL A 303 5.16 13.15 -4.59
C VAL A 303 5.52 13.22 -6.08
N GLY A 304 4.52 13.33 -6.97
CA GLY A 304 4.76 13.50 -8.41
C GLY A 304 5.47 14.82 -8.74
N GLN A 305 5.07 15.91 -8.09
CA GLN A 305 5.76 17.20 -8.21
C GLN A 305 7.21 17.12 -7.69
N ALA A 306 7.42 16.50 -6.53
CA ALA A 306 8.75 16.35 -5.96
C ALA A 306 9.67 15.47 -6.82
N ALA A 307 9.15 14.40 -7.42
CA ALA A 307 9.91 13.53 -8.32
C ALA A 307 10.37 14.26 -9.60
N ALA A 308 9.49 15.06 -10.20
CA ALA A 308 9.86 15.86 -11.38
C ALA A 308 10.96 16.88 -11.06
N LYS A 309 10.84 17.60 -9.94
CA LYS A 309 11.89 18.53 -9.47
C LYS A 309 13.21 17.80 -9.25
N PHE A 310 13.18 16.72 -8.47
CA PHE A 310 14.38 15.94 -8.17
C PHE A 310 15.11 15.48 -9.43
N VAL A 311 14.40 14.85 -10.37
CA VAL A 311 15.06 14.26 -11.54
C VAL A 311 15.56 15.31 -12.53
N LEU A 312 14.90 16.47 -12.61
CA LEU A 312 15.33 17.59 -13.45
C LEU A 312 16.50 18.37 -12.85
N GLU A 313 16.71 18.32 -11.54
CA GLU A 313 17.87 18.91 -10.86
C GLU A 313 19.04 17.93 -10.71
N ALA A 314 18.82 16.63 -10.96
CA ALA A 314 19.81 15.59 -10.81
C ALA A 314 21.04 15.75 -11.73
N THR A 315 22.20 15.37 -11.19
CA THR A 315 23.51 15.30 -11.84
C THR A 315 23.99 13.85 -11.93
N ALA A 316 25.13 13.61 -12.59
CA ALA A 316 25.73 12.28 -12.71
C ALA A 316 25.98 11.60 -11.34
N GLU A 317 26.29 12.38 -10.32
CA GLU A 317 26.57 11.93 -8.94
C GLU A 317 25.29 11.72 -8.12
N THR A 318 24.14 12.17 -8.63
CA THR A 318 22.87 12.07 -7.90
C THR A 318 22.37 10.63 -7.92
N ALA A 319 22.37 9.98 -6.75
CA ALA A 319 21.87 8.62 -6.60
C ALA A 319 20.36 8.52 -6.92
N PRO A 320 19.87 7.36 -7.42
CA PRO A 320 18.44 7.14 -7.63
C PRO A 320 17.68 7.29 -6.31
N CYS A 321 16.56 8.01 -6.34
CA CYS A 321 15.71 8.15 -5.17
C CYS A 321 14.34 7.52 -5.37
N LEU A 322 13.78 7.04 -4.27
CA LEU A 322 12.36 6.81 -4.08
C LEU A 322 11.77 8.08 -3.45
N VAL A 323 10.74 8.63 -4.09
CA VAL A 323 9.99 9.78 -3.58
C VAL A 323 8.70 9.26 -2.95
N GLY A 324 8.55 9.53 -1.66
CA GLY A 324 7.40 9.09 -0.87
C GLY A 324 7.03 10.12 0.18
N ILE A 325 6.32 9.65 1.20
CA ILE A 325 5.97 10.46 2.37
C ILE A 325 6.45 9.82 3.65
N LYS A 326 6.89 10.65 4.60
CA LYS A 326 7.23 10.22 5.96
C LYS A 326 6.76 11.28 6.95
N ASN A 327 6.02 10.87 7.98
CA ASN A 327 5.40 11.79 8.94
C ASN A 327 4.59 12.91 8.25
N ASN A 328 3.83 12.54 7.21
CA ASN A 328 3.03 13.45 6.39
C ASN A 328 3.82 14.59 5.72
N ARG A 329 5.11 14.36 5.43
CA ARG A 329 5.98 15.27 4.66
C ARG A 329 6.63 14.51 3.51
N ILE A 330 6.98 15.21 2.44
CA ILE A 330 7.76 14.63 1.33
C ILE A 330 9.08 14.08 1.87
N HIS A 331 9.39 12.85 1.46
CA HIS A 331 10.60 12.16 1.85
C HIS A 331 11.28 11.60 0.59
N LEU A 332 12.56 11.87 0.47
CA LEU A 332 13.44 11.29 -0.55
C LEU A 332 14.30 10.25 0.15
N ALA A 333 14.25 9.00 -0.32
CA ALA A 333 15.01 7.90 0.23
C ALA A 333 15.86 7.24 -0.86
N PRO A 334 17.03 6.67 -0.54
CA PRO A 334 17.82 5.91 -1.52
C PRO A 334 17.01 4.74 -2.06
N LEU A 335 16.85 4.68 -3.38
CA LEU A 335 15.94 3.72 -4.03
C LEU A 335 16.26 2.28 -3.65
N MET A 336 17.54 1.91 -3.74
CA MET A 336 17.97 0.53 -3.55
C MET A 336 18.00 0.09 -2.08
N GLU A 337 18.20 1.01 -1.13
CA GLU A 337 18.04 0.67 0.28
C GLU A 337 16.58 0.27 0.57
N CYS A 338 15.63 0.98 -0.04
CA CYS A 338 14.20 0.70 0.10
C CYS A 338 13.82 -0.65 -0.51
N VAL A 339 14.26 -0.90 -1.76
CA VAL A 339 14.05 -2.18 -2.47
C VAL A 339 14.65 -3.35 -1.69
N ASN A 340 15.92 -3.23 -1.29
CA ASN A 340 16.62 -4.30 -0.57
C ASN A 340 15.91 -4.63 0.75
N THR A 341 15.48 -3.62 1.51
CA THR A 341 14.74 -3.83 2.75
C THR A 341 13.41 -4.56 2.52
N ASN A 342 12.68 -4.23 1.45
CA ASN A 342 11.44 -4.94 1.11
C ASN A 342 11.72 -6.40 0.74
N GLN A 343 12.77 -6.66 -0.04
CA GLN A 343 13.20 -8.02 -0.36
C GLN A 343 13.61 -8.81 0.88
N GLU A 344 14.27 -8.16 1.85
CA GLU A 344 14.61 -8.77 3.14
C GLU A 344 13.38 -9.22 3.94
N ILE A 345 12.28 -8.45 3.93
CA ILE A 345 11.02 -8.84 4.57
C ILE A 345 10.46 -10.10 3.91
N ASN A 346 10.40 -10.10 2.58
CA ASN A 346 9.89 -11.25 1.82
C ASN A 346 10.76 -12.50 2.05
N ASN A 347 12.08 -12.33 2.13
CA ASN A 347 13.01 -13.42 2.42
C ASN A 347 12.87 -13.91 3.87
N ALA A 348 12.64 -13.02 4.84
CA ALA A 348 12.39 -13.40 6.23
C ALA A 348 11.12 -14.27 6.36
N ILE A 349 10.03 -13.89 5.68
CA ILE A 349 8.79 -14.71 5.64
C ILE A 349 9.06 -16.09 5.03
N LYS A 350 9.78 -16.16 3.90
CA LYS A 350 10.15 -17.44 3.26
C LYS A 350 11.05 -18.31 4.15
N ALA A 351 11.91 -17.68 4.93
CA ALA A 351 12.80 -18.35 5.88
C ALA A 351 12.10 -18.69 7.22
N LEU A 352 10.79 -18.46 7.34
CA LEU A 352 9.99 -18.63 8.56
C LEU A 352 10.47 -17.75 9.74
N ASP A 353 11.25 -16.71 9.46
CA ASP A 353 11.67 -15.69 10.43
C ASP A 353 10.62 -14.57 10.48
N PHE A 354 9.43 -14.92 10.97
CA PHE A 354 8.30 -13.99 11.07
C PHE A 354 8.57 -12.84 12.05
N GLU A 355 9.38 -13.06 13.09
CA GLU A 355 9.74 -11.99 14.04
C GLU A 355 10.57 -10.90 13.35
N LYS A 356 11.54 -11.29 12.50
CA LYS A 356 12.27 -10.33 11.68
C LYS A 356 11.35 -9.61 10.70
N ALA A 357 10.49 -10.34 9.98
CA ALA A 357 9.54 -9.74 9.04
C ALA A 357 8.61 -8.71 9.72
N TYR A 358 8.03 -9.08 10.86
CA TYR A 358 7.16 -8.23 11.66
C TYR A 358 7.89 -6.98 12.19
N ARG A 359 9.14 -7.12 12.63
CA ARG A 359 9.97 -5.99 13.09
C ARG A 359 10.29 -5.03 11.95
N LEU A 360 10.62 -5.54 10.76
CA LEU A 360 11.02 -4.75 9.61
C LEU A 360 9.87 -3.90 9.02
N ARG A 361 8.61 -4.28 9.20
CA ARG A 361 7.44 -3.42 8.87
C ARG A 361 7.36 -2.15 9.72
N GLY A 362 8.13 -2.04 10.79
CA GLY A 362 8.26 -0.85 11.60
C GLY A 362 7.27 -0.75 12.77
N PRO A 363 7.42 0.27 13.62
CA PRO A 363 6.67 0.38 14.87
C PRO A 363 5.18 0.67 14.66
N ALA A 364 4.81 1.48 13.65
CA ALA A 364 3.40 1.83 13.41
C ALA A 364 2.55 0.62 13.00
N PHE A 365 3.10 -0.24 12.12
CA PHE A 365 2.45 -1.50 11.73
C PHE A 365 2.21 -2.40 12.93
N ARG A 366 3.26 -2.64 13.74
CA ARG A 366 3.17 -3.46 14.96
C ARG A 366 2.19 -2.90 15.97
N ALA A 367 2.23 -1.58 16.22
CA ALA A 367 1.28 -0.93 17.12
C ALA A 367 -0.16 -1.11 16.64
N SER A 368 -0.41 -1.04 15.33
CA SER A 368 -1.75 -1.25 14.76
C SER A 368 -2.22 -2.69 14.95
N PHE A 369 -1.33 -3.67 14.79
CA PHE A 369 -1.65 -5.08 15.05
C PHE A 369 -1.97 -5.35 16.53
N GLU A 370 -1.17 -4.81 17.45
CA GLU A 370 -1.46 -4.95 18.89
C GLU A 370 -2.78 -4.26 19.28
N ILE A 371 -3.06 -3.07 18.73
CA ILE A 371 -4.34 -2.39 18.92
C ILE A 371 -5.48 -3.28 18.42
N LEU A 372 -5.40 -3.81 17.20
CA LEU A 372 -6.43 -4.70 16.66
C LEU A 372 -6.66 -5.89 17.59
N ARG A 373 -5.60 -6.57 18.03
CA ARG A 373 -5.70 -7.72 18.96
C ARG A 373 -6.40 -7.36 20.26
N THR A 374 -6.18 -6.16 20.81
CA THR A 374 -6.93 -5.71 21.98
C THR A 374 -8.39 -5.40 21.64
N LEU A 375 -8.66 -4.74 20.51
CA LEU A 375 -10.01 -4.33 20.14
C LEU A 375 -10.94 -5.49 19.81
N VAL A 376 -10.41 -6.59 19.27
CA VAL A 376 -11.21 -7.78 18.90
C VAL A 376 -11.52 -8.69 20.07
N ARG A 377 -10.76 -8.60 21.17
CA ARG A 377 -11.00 -9.41 22.37
C ARG A 377 -12.41 -9.19 22.92
N ALA A 378 -13.04 -10.31 23.26
CA ALA A 378 -14.27 -10.31 24.01
C ALA A 378 -14.02 -9.83 25.45
N VAL A 379 -13.15 -10.54 26.17
CA VAL A 379 -12.82 -10.27 27.57
C VAL A 379 -11.48 -9.51 27.67
N PRO A 380 -11.39 -8.44 28.49
CA PRO A 380 -10.13 -7.75 28.75
C PRO A 380 -9.13 -8.63 29.50
N HIS A 381 -7.85 -8.31 29.41
CA HIS A 381 -6.86 -8.93 30.30
C HIS A 381 -7.17 -8.61 31.77
N PRO A 382 -6.92 -9.57 32.68
CA PRO A 382 -6.94 -9.25 34.10
C PRO A 382 -5.89 -8.17 34.39
N PRO A 383 -6.21 -7.15 35.19
CA PRO A 383 -5.25 -6.13 35.58
C PRO A 383 -4.05 -6.77 36.28
N LYS A 384 -2.84 -6.30 35.97
CA LYS A 384 -1.64 -6.77 36.68
C LYS A 384 -1.71 -6.34 38.15
N PRO A 385 -1.19 -7.12 39.12
CA PRO A 385 -1.33 -6.83 40.55
C PRO A 385 -0.90 -5.42 40.99
N GLU A 386 0.15 -4.87 40.36
CA GLU A 386 0.70 -3.55 40.68
C GLU A 386 0.20 -2.43 39.75
N GLN A 387 -0.73 -2.74 38.84
CA GLN A 387 -1.19 -1.80 37.84
C GLN A 387 -2.19 -0.81 38.43
N ARG A 388 -1.85 0.49 38.34
CA ARG A 388 -2.75 1.57 38.74
C ARG A 388 -4.04 1.53 37.91
N GLN A 389 -5.16 1.36 38.60
CA GLN A 389 -6.49 1.40 38.00
C GLN A 389 -7.07 2.81 38.12
N LEU A 390 -7.45 3.39 36.98
CA LEU A 390 -7.99 4.75 36.91
C LEU A 390 -9.46 4.69 36.51
N ARG A 391 -10.26 5.65 37.00
CA ARG A 391 -11.58 5.96 36.44
C ARG A 391 -11.41 7.06 35.40
N ILE A 392 -11.73 6.78 34.15
CA ILE A 392 -11.45 7.69 33.02
C ILE A 392 -12.77 8.19 32.46
N ALA A 393 -13.08 9.47 32.65
CA ALA A 393 -14.25 10.08 32.06
C ALA A 393 -14.01 10.37 30.57
N ILE A 394 -14.95 9.99 29.71
CA ILE A 394 -14.92 10.21 28.27
C ILE A 394 -16.15 11.00 27.86
N LEU A 395 -15.94 12.11 27.14
CA LEU A 395 -17.01 12.98 26.67
C LEU A 395 -16.66 13.55 25.30
N ASN A 396 -17.66 13.77 24.46
CA ASN A 396 -17.52 14.55 23.24
C ASN A 396 -17.93 16.00 23.49
N ALA A 397 -17.18 16.95 22.94
CA ALA A 397 -17.48 18.38 22.99
C ALA A 397 -17.34 19.00 21.60
N GLY A 398 -18.26 19.90 21.27
CA GLY A 398 -18.32 20.55 19.95
C GLY A 398 -19.25 19.84 18.96
N ALA A 399 -19.11 20.20 17.68
CA ALA A 399 -19.87 19.60 16.60
C ALA A 399 -19.44 18.14 16.36
N PRO A 400 -20.35 17.23 15.97
CA PRO A 400 -20.00 15.86 15.66
C PRO A 400 -19.08 15.79 14.44
N ALA A 401 -18.09 14.91 14.50
CA ALA A 401 -17.19 14.62 13.38
C ALA A 401 -17.09 13.09 13.15
N PRO A 402 -16.98 12.62 11.89
CA PRO A 402 -16.65 11.22 11.61
C PRO A 402 -15.38 10.80 12.36
N GLY A 403 -15.41 9.60 12.94
CA GLY A 403 -14.30 9.06 13.73
C GLY A 403 -14.44 9.23 15.24
N MET A 404 -15.26 10.15 15.75
CA MET A 404 -15.45 10.32 17.22
C MET A 404 -15.88 9.01 17.91
N ASN A 405 -16.81 8.27 17.31
CA ASN A 405 -17.27 6.99 17.85
C ASN A 405 -16.17 5.92 17.82
N ALA A 406 -15.35 5.89 16.77
CA ALA A 406 -14.21 4.98 16.67
C ALA A 406 -13.16 5.30 17.75
N THR A 407 -12.89 6.58 17.99
CA THR A 407 -12.00 7.04 19.07
C THR A 407 -12.53 6.64 20.44
N ILE A 408 -13.82 6.85 20.71
CA ILE A 408 -14.45 6.42 21.99
C ILE A 408 -14.34 4.90 22.14
N ARG A 409 -14.71 4.13 21.11
CA ARG A 409 -14.62 2.66 21.14
C ARG A 409 -13.20 2.21 21.47
N ALA A 410 -12.20 2.79 20.82
CA ALA A 410 -10.80 2.47 21.06
C ALA A 410 -10.36 2.84 22.47
N ALA A 411 -10.65 4.06 22.93
CA ALA A 411 -10.31 4.52 24.28
C ALA A 411 -10.94 3.65 25.37
N VAL A 412 -12.21 3.28 25.21
CA VAL A 412 -12.92 2.39 26.16
C VAL A 412 -12.30 1.01 26.17
N ARG A 413 -12.19 0.35 25.01
CA ARG A 413 -11.67 -1.03 24.91
C ARG A 413 -10.23 -1.14 25.39
N LEU A 414 -9.35 -0.23 24.96
CA LEU A 414 -7.95 -0.18 25.41
C LEU A 414 -7.83 0.16 26.90
N GLY A 415 -8.68 1.06 27.40
CA GLY A 415 -8.72 1.41 28.82
C GLY A 415 -9.13 0.22 29.69
N VAL A 416 -10.21 -0.46 29.34
CA VAL A 416 -10.69 -1.65 30.06
C VAL A 416 -9.68 -2.80 30.00
N ASP A 417 -9.04 -3.03 28.85
CA ASP A 417 -7.98 -4.04 28.72
C ASP A 417 -6.76 -3.75 29.61
N ARG A 418 -6.53 -2.46 29.92
CA ARG A 418 -5.52 -2.01 30.90
C ARG A 418 -6.09 -1.88 32.33
N GLY A 419 -7.22 -2.49 32.62
CA GLY A 419 -7.81 -2.48 33.97
C GLY A 419 -8.33 -1.12 34.44
N HIS A 420 -8.50 -0.16 33.53
CA HIS A 420 -9.15 1.10 33.84
C HIS A 420 -10.67 0.97 33.74
N GLN A 421 -11.38 1.93 34.34
CA GLN A 421 -12.84 2.01 34.33
C GLN A 421 -13.29 3.26 33.56
N PRO A 422 -13.56 3.15 32.25
CA PRO A 422 -14.12 4.25 31.49
C PRO A 422 -15.54 4.59 31.96
N VAL A 423 -15.85 5.89 32.03
CA VAL A 423 -17.17 6.43 32.38
C VAL A 423 -17.61 7.36 31.25
N GLY A 424 -18.79 7.13 30.67
CA GLY A 424 -19.26 7.85 29.49
C GLY A 424 -20.15 9.03 29.87
N ILE A 425 -19.68 10.26 29.69
CA ILE A 425 -20.49 11.45 29.95
C ILE A 425 -21.33 11.75 28.70
N TYR A 426 -22.64 11.59 28.83
CA TYR A 426 -23.58 11.87 27.76
C TYR A 426 -23.75 13.38 27.58
N ARG A 427 -24.05 13.82 26.34
CA ARG A 427 -24.34 15.24 26.02
C ARG A 427 -23.26 16.24 26.44
N GLY A 428 -22.00 15.79 26.47
CA GLY A 428 -20.84 16.63 26.76
C GLY A 428 -20.94 17.34 28.11
N PHE A 429 -20.47 18.59 28.18
CA PHE A 429 -20.45 19.36 29.42
C PHE A 429 -21.84 19.60 30.04
N ARG A 430 -22.90 19.69 29.23
CA ARG A 430 -24.27 19.83 29.76
C ARG A 430 -24.73 18.60 30.50
N GLY A 431 -24.46 17.40 29.94
CA GLY A 431 -24.80 16.18 30.67
C GLY A 431 -23.90 15.97 31.88
N LEU A 432 -22.63 16.42 31.85
CA LEU A 432 -21.79 16.42 33.04
C LEU A 432 -22.39 17.26 34.18
N ILE A 433 -22.82 18.50 33.89
CA ILE A 433 -23.49 19.39 34.87
C ILE A 433 -24.76 18.72 35.41
N ASN A 434 -25.49 18.00 34.56
CA ASN A 434 -26.75 17.33 34.90
C ASN A 434 -26.56 15.89 35.42
N ASN A 435 -25.33 15.48 35.76
CA ASN A 435 -24.98 14.14 36.25
C ASN A 435 -25.43 12.97 35.34
N GLN A 436 -25.28 13.14 34.03
CA GLN A 436 -25.56 12.13 33.01
C GLN A 436 -24.29 11.33 32.69
N LEU A 437 -23.90 10.45 33.62
CA LEU A 437 -22.68 9.62 33.59
C LEU A 437 -22.90 8.18 33.12
#